data_AF-A0A7V6GKV4-F1
#
_entry.id   AF-A0A7V6GKV4-F1
#
_cell.length_a   1.000
_cell.length_b   1.000
_cell.length_c   1.000
_cell.angle_alpha   90.00
_cell.angle_beta   90.00
_cell.angle_gamma   90.00
#
_symmetry.space_group_name_H-M   'P 1'
#
loop_
_entity.id
_entity.type
_entity.pdbx_description
1 polymer ?
#
loop_
_entity_poly.entity_id
_entity_poly.type
_entity_poly.pdbx_seq_one_letter_code
_entity_poly.pdbx_strand_id
1 'polypeptide(L)'
;MKNNKKILPFTSIIGQELLKEALILNAVNQDLMGVIIKGQRGTAKSVAVRAMAELLPEEDFSIDCPYGCNPEKDQPHCNICQEILDGGGKLRAEKRKIRVVTLPLSATEDKVIGSINIEKALKGEPDAFEPGLLAKANRGI
;
A
#
# COMPACT_ATOMS: atom_id res chain seq x y z
N MET A 1 -14.99 -7.54 9.86
CA MET A 1 -15.16 -6.60 10.99
C MET A 1 -14.32 -5.36 10.70
N LYS A 2 -14.93 -4.23 10.30
CA LYS A 2 -14.20 -2.96 10.09
C LYS A 2 -13.66 -2.52 11.44
N ASN A 3 -12.34 -2.62 11.62
CA ASN A 3 -11.67 -2.27 12.86
C ASN A 3 -11.72 -0.74 12.98
N ASN A 4 -12.78 -0.21 13.58
CA ASN A 4 -13.05 1.23 13.73
C ASN A 4 -12.14 1.83 14.81
N LYS A 5 -10.81 1.68 14.64
CA LYS A 5 -9.83 2.44 15.41
C LYS A 5 -9.99 3.88 14.97
N LYS A 6 -10.50 4.73 15.86
CA LYS A 6 -10.53 6.18 15.64
C LYS A 6 -9.10 6.66 15.40
N ILE A 7 -8.81 7.04 14.16
CA ILE A 7 -7.54 7.66 13.78
C ILE A 7 -7.64 9.14 14.18
N LEU A 8 -6.58 9.67 14.80
CA LEU A 8 -6.50 11.08 15.15
C LEU A 8 -6.46 11.90 13.85
N PRO A 9 -7.27 12.97 13.69
CA PRO A 9 -7.18 13.82 12.52
C PRO A 9 -5.79 14.44 12.38
N PHE A 10 -5.27 14.51 11.15
CA PHE A 10 -3.92 15.03 10.89
C PHE A 10 -3.76 16.48 11.35
N THR A 11 -4.81 17.29 11.19
CA THR A 11 -4.86 18.69 11.64
C THR A 11 -4.88 18.83 13.16
N SER A 12 -5.27 17.79 13.90
CA SER A 12 -5.27 17.80 15.38
C SER A 12 -3.89 17.50 15.98
N ILE A 13 -2.89 17.16 15.17
CA ILE A 13 -1.52 16.95 15.64
C ILE A 13 -0.89 18.30 15.94
N ILE A 14 -0.55 18.54 17.20
CA ILE A 14 0.04 19.80 17.64
C ILE A 14 1.55 19.80 17.34
N GLY A 15 2.04 20.87 16.71
CA GLY A 15 3.43 21.03 16.30
C GLY A 15 3.84 20.05 15.19
N GLN A 16 5.12 19.68 15.16
CA GLN A 16 5.71 18.80 14.14
C GLN A 16 5.56 19.33 12.70
N GLU A 17 5.67 20.64 12.52
CA GLU A 17 5.44 21.30 11.22
C GLU A 17 6.32 20.72 10.11
N LEU A 18 7.61 20.50 10.38
CA LEU A 18 8.53 19.86 9.42
C LEU A 18 8.09 18.45 9.02
N LEU A 19 7.57 17.66 9.97
CA LEU A 19 7.07 16.31 9.66
C LEU A 19 5.82 16.40 8.79
N LYS A 20 4.87 17.27 9.13
CA LYS A 20 3.63 17.44 8.38
C LYS A 20 3.93 17.87 6.95
N GLU A 21 4.82 18.86 6.80
CA GLU A 21 5.24 19.37 5.50
C GLU A 21 5.92 18.27 4.67
N ALA A 22 6.88 17.53 5.23
CA ALA A 22 7.55 16.45 4.51
C ALA A 22 6.58 15.36 4.04
N LEU A 23 5.59 15.02 4.88
CA LEU A 23 4.54 14.06 4.57
C LEU A 23 3.63 14.57 3.44
N ILE A 24 3.20 15.84 3.48
CA ILE A 24 2.39 16.45 2.42
C ILE A 24 3.18 16.51 1.10
N LEU A 25 4.45 16.92 1.14
CA LEU A 25 5.29 17.00 -0.05
C LEU A 25 5.45 15.62 -0.71
N ASN A 26 5.70 14.57 0.08
CA ASN A 26 5.79 13.20 -0.43
C ASN A 26 4.46 12.69 -1.00
N ALA A 27 3.32 13.12 -0.46
CA ALA A 27 2.01 12.79 -1.00
C ALA A 27 1.73 13.49 -2.35
N VAL A 28 2.26 14.71 -2.55
CA VAL A 28 2.08 15.50 -3.79
C VAL A 28 3.08 15.06 -4.87
N ASN A 29 4.32 14.79 -4.50
CA ASN A 29 5.38 14.41 -5.42
C ASN A 29 6.00 13.07 -5.01
N GLN A 30 5.64 12.00 -5.73
CA GLN A 30 6.13 10.65 -5.48
C GLN A 30 7.59 10.43 -5.91
N ASP A 31 8.20 11.35 -6.68
CA ASP A 31 9.63 11.30 -6.99
C ASP A 31 10.50 11.61 -5.75
N LEU A 32 9.90 12.22 -4.72
CA LEU A 32 10.51 12.35 -3.40
C LEU A 32 10.49 10.98 -2.71
N MET A 33 11.42 10.11 -3.08
CA MET A 33 11.50 8.66 -2.77
C MET A 33 11.14 8.19 -1.34
N GLY A 34 11.22 9.06 -0.32
CA GLY A 34 10.74 8.74 1.02
C GLY A 34 11.09 9.78 2.08
N VAL A 35 10.53 9.60 3.28
CA VAL A 35 10.74 10.50 4.43
C VAL A 35 11.35 9.73 5.60
N ILE A 36 12.50 10.20 6.11
CA ILE A 36 13.13 9.65 7.31
C ILE A 36 12.73 10.46 8.53
N ILE A 37 11.99 9.83 9.45
CA ILE A 37 11.45 10.49 10.64
C ILE A 37 12.25 10.10 11.89
N LYS A 38 13.16 10.98 12.33
CA LYS A 38 13.89 10.82 13.59
C LYS A 38 13.12 11.43 14.77
N GLY A 39 13.16 10.77 15.93
CA GLY A 39 12.54 11.29 17.16
C GLY A 39 12.47 10.26 18.27
N GLN A 40 12.14 10.68 19.49
CA GLN A 40 11.96 9.77 20.63
C GLN A 40 10.68 8.93 20.51
N ARG A 41 10.59 7.84 21.27
CA ARG A 41 9.33 7.08 21.39
C ARG A 41 8.26 7.97 22.00
N GLY A 42 7.02 7.84 21.54
CA GLY A 42 5.88 8.63 22.05
C GLY A 42 5.67 9.98 21.36
N THR A 43 6.51 10.37 20.39
CA THR A 43 6.37 11.62 19.61
C THR A 43 5.31 11.56 18.50
N ALA A 44 4.38 10.60 18.54
CA ALA A 44 3.31 10.45 17.55
C ALA A 44 3.73 10.27 16.07
N LYS A 45 4.99 9.92 15.77
CA LYS A 45 5.50 9.70 14.39
C LYS A 45 4.60 8.79 13.53
N SER A 46 4.35 7.57 14.00
CA SER A 46 3.47 6.62 13.26
C SER A 46 1.99 7.01 13.31
N VAL A 47 1.59 7.88 14.24
CA VAL A 47 0.23 8.42 14.29
C VAL A 47 0.05 9.46 13.19
N ALA A 48 1.04 10.34 12.97
CA ALA A 48 1.03 11.32 11.89
C ALA A 48 0.92 10.68 10.50
N VAL A 49 1.68 9.62 10.24
CA VAL A 49 1.61 8.87 8.98
C VAL A 49 0.21 8.29 8.76
N ARG A 50 -0.37 7.63 9.77
CA ARG A 50 -1.73 7.07 9.67
C ARG A 50 -2.80 8.14 9.54
N ALA A 51 -2.62 9.28 10.19
CA ALA A 51 -3.53 10.42 10.09
C ALA A 51 -3.47 11.06 8.70
N MET A 52 -2.29 11.15 8.08
CA MET A 52 -2.16 11.63 6.69
C MET A 52 -2.89 10.70 5.72
N ALA A 53 -2.76 9.38 5.90
CA ALA A 53 -3.41 8.40 5.04
C ALA A 53 -4.94 8.57 5.02
N GLU A 54 -5.54 9.05 6.11
CA GLU A 54 -6.97 9.34 6.18
C GLU A 54 -7.40 10.61 5.42
N LEU A 55 -6.47 11.54 5.17
CA LEU A 55 -6.74 12.73 4.36
C LEU A 55 -6.73 12.44 2.86
N LEU A 56 -6.02 11.40 2.44
CA LEU A 56 -5.92 11.05 1.03
C LEU A 56 -7.26 10.52 0.51
N PRO A 57 -7.57 10.80 -0.78
CA PRO A 57 -8.82 10.38 -1.38
C PRO A 57 -8.93 8.86 -1.43
N GLU A 58 -10.16 8.37 -1.59
CA GLU A 58 -10.37 6.98 -1.97
C GLU A 58 -9.97 6.80 -3.43
N GLU A 59 -9.21 5.74 -3.69
CA GLU A 59 -8.72 5.38 -5.01
C GLU A 59 -9.41 4.10 -5.48
N ASP A 60 -9.45 3.90 -6.79
CA ASP A 60 -9.93 2.66 -7.39
C ASP A 60 -8.81 1.60 -7.38
N PHE A 61 -9.15 0.42 -6.86
CA PHE A 61 -8.25 -0.73 -6.81
C PHE A 61 -8.91 -1.94 -7.50
N SER A 62 -8.14 -2.66 -8.31
CA SER A 62 -8.56 -3.94 -8.87
C SER A 62 -8.66 -5.01 -7.78
N ILE A 63 -9.79 -5.72 -7.74
CA ILE A 63 -10.03 -6.88 -6.84
C ILE A 63 -9.38 -8.15 -7.44
N ASP A 64 -9.12 -8.14 -8.74
CA ASP A 64 -8.66 -9.31 -9.49
C ASP A 64 -7.14 -9.53 -9.39
N CYS A 65 -6.41 -8.67 -8.67
CA CYS A 65 -4.98 -8.82 -8.43
C CYS A 65 -4.61 -8.57 -6.96
N PRO A 66 -3.56 -9.25 -6.44
CA PRO A 66 -3.14 -9.08 -5.05
C PRO A 66 -2.51 -7.71 -4.77
N TYR A 67 -2.00 -7.04 -5.80
CA TYR A 67 -1.31 -5.74 -5.69
C TYR A 67 -2.28 -4.55 -5.64
N GLY A 68 -3.54 -4.74 -6.02
CA GLY A 68 -4.51 -3.64 -6.17
C GLY A 68 -4.07 -2.60 -7.21
N CYS A 69 -3.73 -3.02 -8.43
CA CYS A 69 -3.46 -2.10 -9.53
C CYS A 69 -4.66 -1.17 -9.80
N ASN A 70 -4.40 0.02 -10.36
CA ASN A 70 -5.48 0.87 -10.86
C ASN A 70 -6.17 0.13 -12.03
N PRO A 71 -7.52 0.02 -12.03
CA PRO A 71 -8.25 -0.55 -13.16
C PRO A 71 -8.29 0.35 -14.42
N GLU A 72 -7.79 1.59 -14.35
CA GLU A 72 -7.70 2.50 -15.49
C GLU A 72 -6.61 2.06 -16.50
N LYS A 73 -6.97 2.05 -17.79
CA LYS A 73 -6.14 1.52 -18.89
C LYS A 73 -4.80 2.23 -19.07
N ASP A 74 -4.70 3.52 -18.73
CA ASP A 74 -3.51 4.33 -18.99
C ASP A 74 -2.41 4.17 -17.92
N GLN A 75 -2.64 3.32 -16.92
CA GLN A 75 -1.67 3.04 -15.86
C GLN A 75 -0.89 1.75 -16.08
N PRO A 76 0.32 1.62 -15.52
CA PRO A 76 1.04 0.36 -15.53
C PRO A 76 0.27 -0.73 -14.76
N HIS A 77 0.02 -1.85 -15.44
CA HIS A 77 -0.66 -3.02 -14.90
C HIS A 77 0.35 -4.15 -14.62
N CYS A 78 0.09 -4.98 -13.61
CA CYS A 78 0.84 -6.21 -13.42
C CYS A 78 0.43 -7.26 -14.47
N ASN A 79 1.24 -8.31 -14.61
CA ASN A 79 1.00 -9.40 -15.56
C ASN A 79 -0.41 -10.01 -15.42
N ILE A 80 -0.90 -10.20 -14.19
CA ILE A 80 -2.26 -10.73 -13.92
C ILE A 80 -3.35 -9.83 -14.51
N CYS A 81 -3.23 -8.52 -14.30
CA CYS A 81 -4.19 -7.56 -14.84
C CYS A 81 -4.09 -7.45 -16.36
N GLN A 82 -2.88 -7.53 -16.92
CA GLN A 82 -2.66 -7.52 -18.37
C GLN A 82 -3.30 -8.74 -19.04
N GLU A 83 -3.10 -9.94 -18.50
CA GLU A 83 -3.73 -11.17 -19.02
C GLU A 83 -5.26 -11.07 -19.09
N ILE A 84 -5.89 -10.47 -18.07
CA ILE A 84 -7.35 -10.26 -18.05
C ILE A 84 -7.78 -9.25 -19.12
N LEU A 85 -7.05 -8.15 -19.28
CA LEU A 85 -7.35 -7.11 -20.26
C LEU A 85 -7.14 -7.60 -21.70
N ASP A 86 -6.07 -8.36 -21.95
CA ASP A 86 -5.75 -8.96 -23.24
C ASP A 86 -6.78 -10.03 -23.63
N GLY A 87 -7.32 -10.75 -22.64
CA GLY A 87 -8.47 -11.64 -22.81
C GLY A 87 -9.81 -10.94 -23.09
N GLY A 88 -9.83 -9.60 -23.21
CA GLY A 88 -11.04 -8.81 -23.42
C GLY A 88 -11.91 -8.62 -22.17
N GLY A 89 -11.41 -9.05 -21.01
CA GLY A 89 -12.05 -8.86 -19.70
C GLY A 89 -11.96 -7.42 -19.21
N LYS A 90 -12.84 -7.05 -18.28
CA LYS A 90 -12.76 -5.79 -17.53
C LYS A 90 -12.37 -6.08 -16.09
N LEU A 91 -11.43 -5.30 -15.57
CA LEU A 91 -11.03 -5.37 -14.16
C LEU A 91 -12.16 -4.85 -13.27
N ARG A 92 -12.50 -5.60 -12.23
CA ARG A 92 -13.47 -5.18 -11.23
C ARG A 92 -12.79 -4.24 -10.25
N ALA A 93 -13.36 -3.04 -10.12
CA ALA A 93 -12.86 -1.98 -9.26
C ALA A 93 -13.61 -1.92 -7.93
N GLU A 94 -12.89 -1.67 -6.85
CA GLU A 94 -13.44 -1.24 -5.57
C GLU A 94 -12.79 0.07 -5.14
N LYS A 95 -13.61 1.05 -4.74
CA LYS A 95 -13.14 2.28 -4.08
C LYS A 95 -12.81 2.00 -2.62
N ARG A 96 -11.58 2.30 -2.24
CA ARG A 96 -11.14 2.20 -0.84
C ARG A 96 -10.06 3.23 -0.54
N LYS A 97 -9.90 3.56 0.74
CA LYS A 97 -8.75 4.34 1.20
C LYS A 97 -7.45 3.58 1.00
N ILE A 98 -6.37 4.32 0.83
CA ILE A 98 -5.02 3.79 0.80
C ILE A 98 -4.71 3.02 2.10
N ARG A 99 -3.85 2.00 2.00
CA ARG A 99 -3.47 1.17 3.15
C ARG A 99 -2.14 1.65 3.71
N VAL A 100 -2.06 1.70 5.03
CA VAL A 100 -0.80 1.90 5.75
C VAL A 100 -0.28 0.55 6.21
N VAL A 101 0.81 0.09 5.63
CA VAL A 101 1.47 -1.18 5.93
C VAL A 101 2.67 -0.93 6.82
N THR A 102 2.68 -1.56 8.01
CA THR A 102 3.81 -1.46 8.91
C THR A 102 4.77 -2.61 8.67
N LEU A 103 6.02 -2.30 8.29
CA LEU A 103 7.11 -3.28 8.20
C LEU A 103 7.64 -3.58 9.61
N PRO A 104 7.51 -4.81 10.13
CA PRO A 104 8.07 -5.16 11.43
C PRO A 104 9.59 -5.34 11.33
N LEU A 105 10.30 -5.04 12.42
CA LEU A 105 11.76 -5.18 12.48
C LEU A 105 12.23 -6.63 12.26
N SER A 106 11.41 -7.61 12.64
CA SER A 106 11.67 -9.05 12.47
C SER A 106 11.06 -9.64 11.19
N ALA A 107 10.78 -8.81 10.17
CA ALA A 107 10.33 -9.31 8.88
C ALA A 107 11.46 -10.09 8.17
N THR A 108 11.17 -11.31 7.75
CA THR A 108 12.03 -12.05 6.81
C THR A 108 11.88 -11.48 5.40
N GLU A 109 12.87 -11.69 4.54
CA GLU A 109 12.82 -11.28 3.14
C GLU A 109 11.55 -11.80 2.45
N ASP A 110 11.26 -13.09 2.56
CA ASP A 110 10.03 -13.74 2.08
C ASP A 110 8.75 -13.02 2.51
N LYS A 111 8.70 -12.48 3.74
CA LYS A 111 7.53 -11.73 4.21
C LYS A 111 7.42 -10.36 3.55
N VAL A 112 8.54 -9.76 3.17
CA VAL A 112 8.62 -8.44 2.53
C VAL A 112 8.33 -8.55 1.04
N ILE A 113 9.10 -9.36 0.32
CA ILE A 113 9.00 -9.48 -1.15
C ILE A 113 7.91 -10.47 -1.57
N GLY A 114 7.69 -11.53 -0.77
CA GLY A 114 6.83 -12.66 -1.12
C GLY A 114 7.63 -13.96 -1.20
N SER A 115 6.95 -15.10 -1.14
CA SER A 115 7.56 -16.42 -1.23
C SER A 115 6.97 -17.22 -2.39
N ILE A 116 7.66 -18.27 -2.81
CA ILE A 116 7.14 -19.23 -3.79
C ILE A 116 6.79 -20.52 -3.04
N ASN A 117 5.55 -20.96 -3.20
CA ASN A 117 5.09 -22.24 -2.72
C ASN A 117 5.55 -23.35 -3.70
N ILE A 118 6.58 -24.09 -3.29
CA ILE A 118 7.22 -25.12 -4.12
C ILE A 118 6.25 -26.24 -4.49
N GLU A 119 5.35 -26.64 -3.59
CA GLU A 119 4.39 -27.71 -3.86
C GLU A 119 3.42 -27.34 -4.98
N LYS A 120 2.94 -26.09 -4.98
CA LYS A 120 2.10 -25.54 -6.04
C LYS A 120 2.87 -25.37 -7.36
N ALA A 121 4.10 -24.87 -7.27
CA ALA A 121 4.96 -24.68 -8.44
C ALA A 121 5.24 -26.00 -9.18
N LEU A 122 5.52 -27.08 -8.44
CA LEU A 122 5.77 -28.41 -9.01
C LEU A 122 4.51 -29.00 -9.67
N LYS A 123 3.32 -28.63 -9.22
CA LYS A 123 2.04 -29.02 -9.84
C LYS A 123 1.66 -28.17 -11.06
N GLY A 124 2.45 -27.14 -11.37
CA GLY A 124 2.16 -26.20 -12.47
C GLY A 124 0.99 -25.26 -12.17
N GLU A 125 0.66 -25.04 -10.90
CA GLU A 125 -0.42 -24.12 -10.52
C GLU A 125 0.02 -22.67 -10.76
N PRO A 126 -0.81 -21.83 -11.40
CA PRO A 126 -0.46 -20.44 -11.72
C PRO A 126 -0.33 -19.54 -10.47
N ASP A 127 -0.89 -19.96 -9.34
CA ASP A 127 -0.89 -19.22 -8.05
C ASP A 127 0.18 -19.76 -7.07
N ALA A 128 1.37 -20.07 -7.60
CA ALA A 128 2.49 -20.54 -6.80
C ALA A 128 3.20 -19.42 -6.02
N PHE A 129 3.01 -18.16 -6.40
CA PHE A 129 3.65 -17.02 -5.74
C PHE A 129 2.73 -16.40 -4.68
N GLU A 130 3.22 -16.32 -3.44
CA GLU A 130 2.52 -15.69 -2.32
C GLU A 130 3.05 -14.26 -2.10
N PRO A 131 2.26 -13.22 -2.39
CA PRO A 131 2.72 -11.83 -2.34
C PRO A 131 2.98 -11.34 -0.91
N GLY A 132 4.13 -10.65 -0.74
CA GLY A 132 4.60 -10.12 0.54
C GLY A 132 3.95 -8.80 0.98
N LEU A 133 4.59 -8.13 1.95
CA LEU A 133 4.15 -6.83 2.47
C LEU A 133 4.23 -5.72 1.42
N LEU A 134 5.21 -5.74 0.51
CA LEU A 134 5.33 -4.73 -0.55
C LEU A 134 4.13 -4.73 -1.50
N ALA A 135 3.61 -5.92 -1.82
CA ALA A 135 2.39 -6.03 -2.63
C ALA A 135 1.19 -5.36 -1.97
N LYS A 136 1.10 -5.43 -0.63
CA LYS A 136 0.02 -4.80 0.15
C LYS A 136 0.21 -3.29 0.31
N ALA A 137 1.45 -2.81 0.22
CA ALA A 137 1.84 -1.40 0.33
C ALA A 137 1.76 -0.66 -1.01
N ASN A 138 1.54 -1.37 -2.12
CA ASN A 138 1.37 -0.76 -3.43
C ASN A 138 0.27 0.31 -3.44
N ARG A 139 0.59 1.50 -3.98
CA ARG A 139 -0.26 2.71 -3.96
C ARG A 139 -0.74 3.08 -2.54
N GLY A 140 0.04 2.72 -1.53
CA GLY A 140 -0.19 3.01 -0.12
C GLY A 140 1.06 3.58 0.54
N ILE A 141 1.13 3.43 1.88
CA ILE A 141 2.24 3.92 2.71
C ILE A 141 2.79 2.78 3.55
#